data_AF-A0A8T5U446-F1
#
_entry.id   AF-A0A8T5U446-F1
#
_cell.length_a   1.000
_cell.length_b   1.000
_cell.length_c   1.000
_cell.angle_alpha   90.00
_cell.angle_beta   90.00
_cell.angle_gamma   90.00
#
_symmetry.space_group_name_H-M   'P 1'
#
loop_
_entity.id
_entity.type
_entity.pdbx_description
1 polymer ?
#
loop_
_entity_poly.entity_id
_entity_poly.type
_entity_poly.pdbx_seq_one_letter_code
_entity_poly.pdbx_strand_id
1 'polypeptide(L)'
;MVDKALLKEIKEAIDAGAAASDVKDTLKVYELFKQVAEENEDLKEELEDMDITIQMNITDADAKFWLKAHDGTMEFGEGVVDNPSFT
;
A
#
# COMPACT_ATOMS: atom_id res chain seq x y z
N MET A 1 -9.14 -12.87 5.02
CA MET A 1 -9.69 -12.93 3.65
C MET A 1 -9.65 -11.54 3.05
N VAL A 2 -9.33 -11.40 1.77
CA VAL A 2 -9.38 -10.11 1.09
C VAL A 2 -10.83 -9.61 0.98
N ASP A 3 -11.05 -8.33 1.31
CA ASP A 3 -12.36 -7.68 1.28
C ASP A 3 -12.86 -7.55 -0.17
N LYS A 4 -14.04 -8.12 -0.42
CA LYS A 4 -14.69 -8.07 -1.73
C LYS A 4 -15.16 -6.67 -2.13
N ALA A 5 -15.51 -5.83 -1.17
CA ALA A 5 -15.89 -4.43 -1.44
C ALA A 5 -14.66 -3.63 -1.91
N LEU A 6 -13.53 -3.79 -1.22
CA LEU A 6 -12.26 -3.18 -1.61
C LEU A 6 -11.80 -3.67 -2.99
N LEU A 7 -11.86 -4.98 -3.26
CA LEU A 7 -11.53 -5.53 -4.58
C LEU A 7 -12.39 -4.94 -5.69
N LYS A 8 -13.69 -4.77 -5.42
CA LYS A 8 -14.62 -4.16 -6.37
C LYS A 8 -14.26 -2.69 -6.62
N GLU A 9 -14.00 -1.92 -5.56
CA GLU A 9 -13.64 -0.52 -5.66
C GLU A 9 -12.35 -0.30 -6.43
N ILE A 10 -11.30 -1.10 -6.16
CA ILE A 10 -10.04 -1.04 -6.90
C ILE A 10 -10.24 -1.39 -8.37
N LYS A 11 -11.05 -2.42 -8.66
CA LYS A 11 -11.36 -2.78 -10.04
C LYS A 11 -12.09 -1.65 -10.79
N GLU A 12 -13.09 -1.04 -10.15
CA GLU A 12 -13.81 0.10 -10.73
C GLU A 12 -12.88 1.30 -10.97
N ALA A 13 -11.96 1.59 -10.05
CA ALA A 13 -10.95 2.64 -10.21
C ALA A 13 -9.99 2.35 -11.38
N ILE A 14 -9.52 1.10 -11.52
CA ILE A 14 -8.68 0.68 -12.64
C ILE A 14 -9.42 0.83 -13.97
N ASP A 15 -10.67 0.38 -14.05
CA ASP A 15 -11.50 0.45 -15.26
C ASP A 15 -11.84 1.90 -15.64
N ALA A 16 -12.04 2.79 -14.66
CA ALA A 16 -12.27 4.22 -14.88
C ALA A 16 -11.01 4.97 -15.35
N GLY A 17 -9.83 4.42 -15.06
CA GLY A 17 -8.53 4.95 -15.47
C GLY A 17 -8.02 6.09 -14.59
N ALA A 18 -6.74 6.41 -14.74
CA ALA A 18 -6.01 7.33 -13.85
C ALA A 18 -6.62 8.75 -13.75
N ALA A 19 -7.32 9.22 -14.79
CA ALA A 19 -7.96 10.54 -14.78
C ALA A 19 -9.16 10.64 -13.81
N ALA A 20 -9.69 9.50 -13.35
CA ALA A 20 -10.82 9.43 -12.43
C ALA A 20 -10.41 9.09 -10.99
N SER A 21 -9.11 8.91 -10.72
CA SER A 21 -8.57 8.54 -9.40
C SER A 21 -8.10 9.76 -8.61
N ASP A 22 -8.24 9.69 -7.28
CA ASP A 22 -7.62 10.64 -6.35
C ASP A 22 -6.27 10.10 -5.86
N VAL A 23 -5.33 10.98 -5.53
CA VAL A 23 -4.02 10.56 -5.01
C VAL A 23 -4.14 9.73 -3.72
N LYS A 24 -5.20 9.93 -2.92
CA LYS A 24 -5.48 9.14 -1.71
C LYS A 24 -5.96 7.72 -2.01
N ASP A 25 -6.36 7.41 -3.25
CA ASP A 25 -6.69 6.04 -3.63
C ASP A 25 -5.48 5.10 -3.50
N THR A 26 -4.26 5.64 -3.46
CA THR A 26 -3.04 4.89 -3.10
C THR A 26 -3.17 4.15 -1.76
N LEU A 27 -3.85 4.72 -0.76
CA LEU A 27 -4.07 4.04 0.53
C LEU A 27 -4.92 2.78 0.39
N LYS A 28 -5.89 2.77 -0.53
CA LYS A 28 -6.72 1.59 -0.81
C LYS A 28 -5.90 0.49 -1.45
N VAL A 29 -4.94 0.85 -2.30
CA VAL A 29 -4.00 -0.11 -2.90
C VAL A 29 -3.10 -0.73 -1.83
N TYR A 30 -2.61 0.06 -0.88
CA TYR A 30 -1.81 -0.47 0.24
C TYR A 30 -2.63 -1.37 1.17
N GLU A 31 -3.89 -1.00 1.43
CA GLU A 31 -4.82 -1.87 2.18
C GLU A 31 -5.04 -3.20 1.45
N LEU A 32 -5.21 -3.18 0.13
CA LEU A 32 -5.32 -4.41 -0.66
C LEU A 32 -4.06 -5.26 -0.53
N PHE A 33 -2.88 -4.67 -0.67
CA PHE A 33 -1.63 -5.40 -0.52
C PHE A 33 -1.49 -6.00 0.87
N LYS A 34 -1.88 -5.28 1.92
CA LYS A 34 -1.87 -5.80 3.30
C LYS A 34 -2.75 -7.03 3.42
N GLN A 35 -3.98 -6.96 2.92
CA GLN A 35 -4.90 -8.10 2.95
C GLN A 35 -4.42 -9.28 2.11
N VAL A 36 -3.72 -9.03 1.00
CA VAL A 36 -3.10 -10.09 0.19
C VAL A 36 -1.95 -10.74 0.94
N ALA A 37 -1.09 -9.98 1.61
CA ALA A 37 0.00 -10.49 2.44
C ALA A 37 -0.50 -11.37 3.58
N GLU A 38 -1.62 -11.01 4.22
CA GLU A 38 -2.20 -11.82 5.30
C GLU A 38 -2.75 -13.19 4.81
N GLU A 39 -3.13 -13.29 3.54
CA GLU A 39 -3.79 -14.48 2.97
C GLU A 39 -2.87 -15.34 2.09
N ASN A 40 -1.76 -14.78 1.62
CA ASN A 40 -0.80 -15.48 0.78
C ASN A 40 0.40 -15.90 1.65
N GLU A 41 0.47 -17.18 2.00
CA GLU A 41 1.52 -17.72 2.88
C GLU A 41 2.93 -17.44 2.34
N ASP A 42 3.17 -17.62 1.03
CA ASP A 42 4.47 -17.33 0.42
C ASP A 42 4.86 -15.85 0.58
N LEU A 43 3.93 -14.93 0.31
CA LEU A 43 4.19 -13.49 0.47
C LEU A 43 4.39 -13.13 1.94
N LYS A 44 3.61 -13.73 2.85
CA LYS A 44 3.76 -13.52 4.28
C LYS A 44 5.15 -13.92 4.74
N GLU A 45 5.61 -15.11 4.37
CA GLU A 45 6.95 -15.62 4.71
C GLU A 45 8.04 -14.67 4.21
N GLU A 46 7.94 -14.17 2.98
CA GLU A 46 8.90 -13.18 2.45
C GLU A 46 8.91 -11.87 3.27
N LEU A 47 7.75 -11.45 3.79
CA LEU A 47 7.64 -10.24 4.62
C LEU A 47 8.04 -10.45 6.10
N GLU A 48 8.14 -11.68 6.59
CA GLU A 48 8.56 -11.98 7.98
C GLU A 48 10.03 -11.62 8.24
N ASP A 49 10.88 -11.78 7.23
CA ASP A 49 12.31 -11.45 7.31
C ASP A 49 12.63 -10.00 6.91
N MET A 50 11.61 -9.22 6.54
CA MET A 50 11.76 -7.82 6.16
C MET A 50 11.51 -6.90 7.36
N ASP A 51 12.34 -5.87 7.49
CA ASP A 51 12.07 -4.69 8.34
C ASP A 51 12.48 -3.46 7.55
N ILE A 52 11.61 -3.04 6.64
CA ILE A 52 11.86 -1.92 5.74
C ILE A 52 10.74 -0.90 5.83
N THR A 53 11.13 0.36 5.76
CA THR A 53 10.20 1.50 5.72
C THR A 53 10.45 2.28 4.44
N ILE A 54 9.42 2.45 3.64
CA ILE A 54 9.47 3.09 2.33
C ILE A 54 8.72 4.42 2.42
N GLN A 55 9.38 5.51 2.04
CA GLN A 55 8.71 6.77 1.80
C GLN A 55 8.31 6.85 0.32
N MET A 56 7.06 7.17 0.04
CA MET A 56 6.57 7.41 -1.31
C MET A 56 6.28 8.90 -1.46
N ASN A 57 6.93 9.55 -2.44
CA ASN A 57 6.75 10.97 -2.74
C ASN A 57 6.08 11.14 -4.11
N ILE A 58 4.81 11.54 -4.12
CA ILE A 58 4.08 11.87 -5.35
C ILE A 58 4.22 13.37 -5.60
N THR A 59 5.26 13.74 -6.35
CA THR A 59 5.67 15.14 -6.53
C THR A 59 4.63 15.99 -7.26
N ASP A 60 3.91 15.41 -8.23
CA ASP A 60 2.93 16.13 -9.04
C ASP A 60 1.68 16.55 -8.24
N ALA A 61 1.47 15.94 -7.07
CA ALA A 61 0.33 16.19 -6.19
C ALA A 61 0.73 16.72 -4.80
N ASP A 62 2.01 17.00 -4.56
CA ASP A 62 2.60 17.28 -3.23
C ASP A 62 2.09 16.33 -2.13
N ALA A 63 1.92 15.06 -2.48
CA ALA A 63 1.42 14.03 -1.58
C ALA A 63 2.56 13.12 -1.16
N LYS A 64 2.54 12.73 0.12
CA LYS A 64 3.54 11.85 0.72
C LYS A 64 2.82 10.73 1.45
N PHE A 65 3.31 9.51 1.29
CA PHE A 65 2.81 8.33 1.96
C PHE A 65 3.98 7.49 2.45
N TRP A 66 3.74 6.60 3.39
CA TRP A 66 4.74 5.62 3.81
C TRP A 66 4.13 4.23 3.84
N LEU A 67 4.98 3.23 3.60
CA LEU A 67 4.67 1.80 3.73
C LEU A 67 5.79 1.15 4.54
N LYS A 68 5.44 0.37 5.55
CA LYS A 68 6.37 -0.42 6.35
C LYS A 68 6.02 -1.89 6.18
N ALA A 69 7.00 -2.70 5.80
CA ALA A 69 6.90 -4.15 5.79
C ALA A 69 7.65 -4.69 7.01
N HIS A 70 6.97 -5.47 7.84
CA HIS A 70 7.53 -6.08 9.04
C HIS A 70 6.67 -7.26 9.53
N ASP A 71 7.28 -8.23 10.20
CA ASP A 71 6.60 -9.32 10.91
C ASP A 71 5.52 -10.05 10.06
N GLY A 72 5.76 -10.21 8.76
CA GLY A 72 4.82 -10.88 7.85
C GLY A 72 3.59 -10.05 7.49
N THR A 73 3.61 -8.73 7.76
CA THR A 73 2.51 -7.82 7.47
C THR A 73 3.02 -6.48 6.96
N MET A 74 2.08 -5.56 6.73
CA MET A 74 2.36 -4.19 6.31
C MET A 74 1.56 -3.17 7.11
N GLU A 75 2.19 -2.04 7.37
CA GLU A 75 1.59 -0.81 7.88
C GLU A 75 1.78 0.31 6.86
N PHE A 76 0.85 1.26 6.81
CA PHE A 76 0.97 2.38 5.88
C PHE A 76 0.21 3.61 6.40
N GLY A 77 0.54 4.77 5.85
CA GLY A 77 -0.14 6.01 6.19
C GLY A 77 0.23 7.19 5.30
N GLU A 78 -0.40 8.32 5.57
CA GLU A 78 -0.09 9.60 4.93
C GLU A 78 1.06 10.30 5.66
N GLY A 79 1.78 11.15 4.93
CA GLY A 79 2.80 12.06 5.44
C GLY A 79 4.23 11.57 5.28
N VAL A 80 5.09 12.09 6.16
CA VAL A 80 6.52 11.82 6.17
C VAL A 80 6.82 10.83 7.29
N VAL A 81 7.67 9.85 7.02
CA VAL A 81 8.22 8.94 8.02
C VAL A 81 9.69 9.27 8.28
N ASP A 82 10.13 9.12 9.53
CA ASP A 82 11.51 9.37 9.92
C ASP A 82 12.41 8.18 9.51
N ASN A 83 13.59 8.49 8.96
CA ASN A 83 14.60 7.52 8.55
C ASN A 83 14.05 6.37 7.68
N PRO A 84 13.40 6.67 6.53
CA PRO A 84 12.99 5.62 5.62
C PRO A 84 14.22 4.87 5.09
N SER A 85 14.07 3.57 4.85
CA SER A 85 15.07 2.75 4.17
C SER A 85 15.38 3.29 2.77
N PHE A 86 14.37 3.81 2.07
CA PHE A 86 14.49 4.51 0.78
C PHE A 86 13.26 5.38 0.47
N THR A 87 13.37 6.23 -0.55
CA THR A 87 12.38 7.26 -0.94
C THR A 87 12.23 7.35 -2.45
#